data_AF-A0AAE0CEX6-F1
#
_entry.id   AF-A0AAE0CEX6-F1
#
_cell.length_a   1.000
_cell.length_b   1.000
_cell.length_c   1.000
_cell.angle_alpha   90.00
_cell.angle_beta   90.00
_cell.angle_gamma   90.00
#
_symmetry.space_group_name_H-M   'P 1'
#
loop_
_entity.id
_entity.type
_entity.pdbx_description
1 polymer ?
#
loop_
_entity_poly.entity_id
_entity_poly.type
_entity_poly.pdbx_seq_one_letter_code
_entity_poly.pdbx_strand_id
1 'polypeptide(L)'
;MDSPQLWMDALHTLQLAETGYEEATLAVQTRSGKLTASSPPSPRKTPVDYSATPKCSEASTRLLEPSDRQDWKFRADMFDFLSQEYGPFEVDACCDLGGKNRQVNRYWTDCLKENWRGLNVWCNPPFSSNHLTIEAVLRRYVEEWRLDPENTSALFVLPDFQSRMPQWRQLFRSAGMRVEYIIPTHDAQGEPVQMFAAPDGVLLDLPWPLLVVYAPPARQRVKRERKTSSPPPIVRTGEAASVRDLHQQISGGQFLKALQAEYGRPGPLQTLRKEIQEAPHQRTRDFCMVGNVLWKVSAGRYQLVLGEDSPLREVVLQEAHASVSAGHAGRDKTLERESCDASGGKGQQKMWDAGFHLVLSVKRCDREILTRMDC
;
A
#
# COMPACT_ATOMS: atom_id res chain seq x y z
N MET A 1 19.61 8.55 -27.83
CA MET A 1 19.11 9.93 -27.75
C MET A 1 17.62 9.78 -27.53
N ASP A 2 17.23 9.70 -26.27
CA ASP A 2 15.86 9.39 -25.85
C ASP A 2 15.43 10.38 -24.78
N SER A 3 14.14 10.67 -24.81
CA SER A 3 13.49 11.92 -24.41
C SER A 3 13.69 12.37 -22.95
N PRO A 4 14.26 13.58 -22.70
CA PRO A 4 14.27 14.25 -21.39
C PRO A 4 12.87 14.55 -20.82
N GLN A 5 11.80 14.42 -21.62
CA GLN A 5 10.46 14.87 -21.25
C GLN A 5 9.81 13.99 -20.17
N LEU A 6 9.97 12.67 -20.26
CA LEU A 6 9.40 11.70 -19.28
C LEU A 6 9.97 11.87 -17.87
N TRP A 7 11.22 12.36 -17.77
CA TRP A 7 11.88 12.58 -16.49
C TRP A 7 11.44 13.90 -15.83
N MET A 8 11.18 14.92 -16.64
CA MET A 8 10.60 16.19 -16.18
C MET A 8 9.15 16.01 -15.70
N ASP A 9 8.38 15.12 -16.33
CA ASP A 9 7.00 14.83 -15.92
C ASP A 9 6.95 14.08 -14.57
N ALA A 10 7.90 13.18 -14.30
CA ALA A 10 8.04 12.51 -13.01
C ALA A 10 8.46 13.47 -11.89
N LEU A 11 9.39 14.39 -12.18
CA LEU A 11 9.77 15.45 -11.24
C LEU A 11 8.62 16.44 -10.99
N HIS A 12 7.86 16.82 -12.02
CA HIS A 12 6.71 17.72 -11.90
C HIS A 12 5.57 17.07 -11.08
N THR A 13 5.35 15.76 -11.25
CA THR A 13 4.38 14.99 -10.47
C THR A 13 4.76 14.92 -8.98
N LEU A 14 6.06 14.82 -8.68
CA LEU A 14 6.56 14.90 -7.29
C LEU A 14 6.44 16.31 -6.71
N GLN A 15 6.65 17.36 -7.53
CA GLN A 15 6.55 18.76 -7.12
C GLN A 15 5.11 19.20 -6.81
N LEU A 16 4.12 18.72 -7.58
CA LEU A 16 2.69 18.99 -7.33
C LEU A 16 2.17 18.31 -6.05
N ALA A 17 2.75 17.16 -5.69
CA ALA A 17 2.42 16.47 -4.44
C ALA A 17 2.95 17.24 -3.20
N GLU A 18 4.03 18.00 -3.35
CA GLU A 18 4.62 18.82 -2.28
C GLU A 18 3.86 20.14 -2.07
N THR A 19 3.45 20.84 -3.14
CA THR A 19 2.73 22.12 -3.02
C THR A 19 1.29 21.94 -2.54
N GLY A 20 0.61 20.86 -2.92
CA GLY A 20 -0.74 20.54 -2.43
C GLY A 20 -0.79 20.23 -0.92
N TYR A 21 0.35 19.83 -0.33
CA TYR A 21 0.43 19.54 1.11
C TYR A 21 0.54 20.82 1.96
N GLU A 22 1.31 21.82 1.51
CA GLU A 22 1.46 23.09 2.25
C GLU A 22 0.17 23.92 2.27
N GLU A 23 -0.56 23.97 1.14
CA GLU A 23 -1.85 24.67 1.04
C GLU A 23 -2.94 24.04 1.94
N ALA A 24 -2.92 22.71 2.09
CA ALA A 24 -3.84 22.00 2.97
C ALA A 24 -3.56 22.25 4.46
N THR A 25 -2.29 22.42 4.87
CA THR A 25 -1.93 22.79 6.25
C THR A 25 -2.29 24.23 6.62
N LEU A 26 -2.19 25.17 5.67
CA LEU A 26 -2.59 26.57 5.86
C LEU A 26 -4.11 26.75 5.93
N ALA A 27 -4.88 25.96 5.16
CA ALA A 27 -6.34 25.99 5.18
C ALA A 27 -6.96 25.45 6.48
N VAL A 28 -6.25 24.59 7.22
CA VAL A 28 -6.73 24.02 8.50
C VAL A 28 -6.53 24.96 9.70
N GLN A 29 -5.55 25.88 9.65
CA GLN A 29 -5.28 26.81 10.76
C GLN A 29 -6.19 28.05 10.79
N THR A 30 -6.94 28.36 9.72
CA THR A 30 -7.78 29.57 9.66
C THR A 30 -9.25 29.37 10.05
N ARG A 31 -9.65 28.15 10.46
CA ARG A 31 -11.02 27.87 10.96
C ARG A 31 -11.04 27.50 12.45
N SER A 32 -10.61 28.42 13.30
CA SER A 32 -10.98 28.39 14.73
C SER A 32 -11.08 29.81 15.27
N GLY A 33 -12.28 30.37 15.22
CA GLY A 33 -12.56 31.65 15.85
C GLY A 33 -14.01 32.09 15.70
N LYS A 34 -14.68 32.21 16.86
CA LYS A 34 -15.94 32.94 17.13
C LYS A 34 -17.28 32.32 16.69
N LEU A 35 -17.95 31.71 17.67
CA LEU A 35 -19.41 31.78 17.80
C LEU A 35 -19.73 32.51 19.12
N THR A 36 -20.31 33.70 19.02
CA THR A 36 -20.93 34.44 20.13
C THR A 36 -22.42 34.61 19.83
N ALA A 37 -23.21 34.37 20.87
CA ALA A 37 -24.67 34.35 20.88
C ALA A 37 -25.32 35.73 20.62
N SER A 38 -26.50 35.70 19.99
CA SER A 38 -27.62 36.61 20.31
C SER A 38 -28.91 36.15 19.61
N SER A 39 -29.96 35.91 20.41
CA SER A 39 -31.37 35.94 19.96
C SER A 39 -31.84 37.40 19.88
N PRO A 40 -32.86 37.76 19.06
CA PRO A 40 -34.24 37.92 19.59
C PRO A 40 -35.35 37.76 18.50
N PRO A 41 -36.59 38.31 18.64
CA PRO A 41 -37.79 37.61 19.10
C PRO A 41 -38.89 37.42 18.02
N SER A 42 -39.84 36.55 18.33
CA SER A 42 -41.06 36.30 17.53
C SER A 42 -42.00 37.50 17.41
N PRO A 43 -42.78 37.58 16.31
CA PRO A 43 -44.11 38.16 16.34
C PRO A 43 -45.21 37.13 16.03
N ARG A 44 -46.43 37.50 16.45
CA ARG A 44 -47.63 36.67 16.63
C ARG A 44 -48.73 37.15 15.67
N LYS A 45 -49.61 36.22 15.26
CA LYS A 45 -50.95 36.38 14.62
C LYS A 45 -50.90 36.64 13.09
N THR A 46 -51.75 36.07 12.23
CA THR A 46 -53.22 35.81 12.27
C THR A 46 -53.62 34.63 11.34
N PRO A 47 -54.85 34.07 11.46
CA PRO A 47 -55.35 33.02 10.56
C PRO A 47 -55.92 33.62 9.27
N VAL A 48 -55.61 33.02 8.13
CA VAL A 48 -56.23 33.36 6.84
C VAL A 48 -56.88 32.11 6.28
N ASP A 49 -58.20 32.17 6.16
CA ASP A 49 -59.05 31.23 5.42
C ASP A 49 -58.78 31.38 3.92
N TYR A 50 -58.41 30.29 3.25
CA TYR A 50 -58.40 30.22 1.79
C TYR A 50 -59.25 29.05 1.32
N SER A 51 -60.41 29.41 0.80
CA SER A 51 -61.30 28.58 0.02
C SER A 51 -60.66 28.12 -1.30
N ALA A 52 -60.81 26.83 -1.56
CA ALA A 52 -60.97 26.18 -2.87
C ALA A 52 -60.10 26.66 -4.04
N THR A 53 -59.05 25.87 -4.33
CA THR A 53 -58.40 25.80 -5.65
C THR A 53 -58.42 24.36 -6.19
N PRO A 54 -58.37 24.19 -7.52
CA PRO A 54 -58.69 22.93 -8.18
C PRO A 54 -57.54 21.92 -8.08
N LYS A 55 -57.90 20.63 -7.98
CA LYS A 55 -56.99 19.47 -8.00
C LYS A 55 -56.17 19.46 -9.29
N CYS A 56 -54.99 20.07 -9.24
CA CYS A 56 -53.89 19.78 -10.15
C CYS A 56 -53.30 18.44 -9.71
N SER A 57 -53.30 17.45 -10.59
CA SER A 57 -52.71 16.14 -10.36
C SER A 57 -51.23 16.31 -9.97
N GLU A 58 -50.91 16.02 -8.71
CA GLU A 58 -49.56 15.88 -8.21
C GLU A 58 -48.85 14.76 -8.98
N ALA A 59 -48.26 15.12 -10.12
CA ALA A 59 -47.13 14.39 -10.65
C ALA A 59 -46.05 14.50 -9.58
N SER A 60 -45.98 13.47 -8.73
CA SER A 60 -44.93 13.29 -7.74
C SER A 60 -43.61 13.28 -8.50
N THR A 61 -43.01 14.45 -8.60
CA THR A 61 -41.60 14.63 -8.94
C THR A 61 -40.87 13.91 -7.83
N ARG A 62 -40.63 12.61 -8.02
CA ARG A 62 -39.64 11.86 -7.26
C ARG A 62 -38.35 12.63 -7.51
N LEU A 63 -38.04 13.55 -6.60
CA LEU A 63 -36.70 14.06 -6.43
C LEU A 63 -35.85 12.80 -6.42
N LEU A 64 -35.05 12.64 -7.48
CA LEU A 64 -34.04 11.61 -7.57
C LEU A 64 -33.10 11.91 -6.41
N GLU A 65 -33.42 11.35 -5.24
CA GLU A 65 -32.50 11.22 -4.12
C GLU A 65 -31.18 10.78 -4.73
N PRO A 66 -30.08 11.54 -4.51
CA PRO A 66 -28.81 11.26 -5.15
C PRO A 66 -28.50 9.78 -4.97
N SER A 67 -28.50 9.02 -6.09
CA SER A 67 -28.46 7.56 -6.06
C SER A 67 -27.39 7.11 -5.10
N ASP A 68 -27.79 6.32 -4.09
CA ASP A 68 -26.88 5.85 -3.06
C ASP A 68 -25.72 5.11 -3.73
N ARG A 69 -24.52 5.68 -3.61
CA ARG A 69 -23.29 5.17 -4.22
C ARG A 69 -22.60 4.13 -3.33
N GLN A 70 -23.27 3.65 -2.28
CA GLN A 70 -22.68 2.73 -1.31
C GLN A 70 -23.16 1.28 -1.47
N ASP A 71 -24.24 1.05 -2.22
CA ASP A 71 -24.84 -0.28 -2.45
C ASP A 71 -24.24 -1.04 -3.65
N TRP A 72 -22.99 -0.74 -4.00
CA TRP A 72 -22.35 -1.33 -5.16
C TRP A 72 -21.92 -2.76 -4.93
N LYS A 73 -22.22 -3.64 -5.89
CA LYS A 73 -21.82 -5.05 -5.88
C LYS A 73 -20.54 -5.23 -6.67
N PHE A 74 -19.56 -5.91 -6.08
CA PHE A 74 -18.31 -6.25 -6.78
C PHE A 74 -18.57 -7.24 -7.94
N ARG A 75 -17.84 -7.13 -9.05
CA ARG A 75 -18.05 -7.94 -10.25
C ARG A 75 -17.89 -9.43 -9.94
N ALA A 76 -18.85 -10.24 -10.38
CA ALA A 76 -18.96 -11.65 -9.97
C ALA A 76 -17.75 -12.50 -10.40
N ASP A 77 -17.26 -12.33 -11.63
CA ASP A 77 -16.08 -13.04 -12.15
C ASP A 77 -14.79 -12.75 -11.34
N MET A 78 -14.58 -11.49 -10.94
CA MET A 78 -13.44 -11.12 -10.10
C MET A 78 -13.63 -11.62 -8.66
N PHE A 79 -14.87 -11.59 -8.13
CA PHE A 79 -15.18 -12.20 -6.84
C PHE A 79 -14.88 -13.71 -6.86
N ASP A 80 -15.33 -14.42 -7.90
CA ASP A 80 -15.13 -15.87 -8.05
C ASP A 80 -13.63 -16.22 -8.11
N PHE A 81 -12.86 -15.44 -8.88
CA PHE A 81 -11.40 -15.57 -8.94
C PHE A 81 -10.76 -15.40 -7.55
N LEU A 82 -11.15 -14.37 -6.80
CA LEU A 82 -10.63 -14.12 -5.46
C LEU A 82 -11.10 -15.17 -4.45
N SER A 83 -12.33 -15.66 -4.57
CA SER A 83 -12.88 -16.73 -3.74
C SER A 83 -12.20 -18.07 -3.99
N GLN A 84 -11.72 -18.33 -5.22
CA GLN A 84 -10.94 -19.52 -5.51
C GLN A 84 -9.55 -19.47 -4.85
N GLU A 85 -8.92 -18.30 -4.83
CA GLU A 85 -7.54 -18.13 -4.32
C GLU A 85 -7.48 -17.96 -2.80
N TYR A 86 -8.41 -17.20 -2.22
CA TYR A 86 -8.40 -16.81 -0.79
C TYR A 86 -9.61 -17.31 0.01
N GLY A 87 -10.61 -17.85 -0.68
CA GLY A 87 -11.81 -18.39 -0.06
C GLY A 87 -11.68 -19.86 0.37
N PRO A 88 -12.81 -20.53 0.66
CA PRO A 88 -14.17 -19.99 0.59
C PRO A 88 -14.41 -18.91 1.65
N PHE A 89 -15.15 -17.86 1.30
CA PHE A 89 -15.56 -16.82 2.26
C PHE A 89 -16.85 -17.24 2.96
N GLU A 90 -16.88 -17.08 4.28
CA GLU A 90 -18.00 -17.50 5.11
C GLU A 90 -19.02 -16.38 5.31
N VAL A 91 -18.60 -15.12 5.22
CA VAL A 91 -19.45 -13.96 5.44
C VAL A 91 -19.00 -12.75 4.62
N ASP A 92 -19.98 -11.99 4.12
CA ASP A 92 -19.79 -10.67 3.53
C ASP A 92 -20.02 -9.59 4.60
N ALA A 93 -19.00 -8.81 4.94
CA ALA A 93 -19.02 -7.95 6.12
C ALA A 93 -19.77 -6.63 5.93
N CYS A 94 -19.95 -6.14 4.71
CA CYS A 94 -20.40 -4.76 4.47
C CYS A 94 -21.54 -4.71 3.45
N CYS A 95 -22.65 -5.37 3.78
CA CYS A 95 -23.82 -5.39 2.92
C CYS A 95 -24.87 -4.36 3.31
N ASP A 96 -25.72 -4.02 2.36
CA ASP A 96 -26.94 -3.23 2.61
C ASP A 96 -27.92 -4.00 3.52
N LEU A 97 -28.93 -3.30 4.05
CA LEU A 97 -29.92 -3.87 4.97
C LEU A 97 -30.67 -5.09 4.39
N GLY A 98 -30.86 -5.14 3.08
CA GLY A 98 -31.49 -6.26 2.37
C GLY A 98 -30.51 -7.34 1.91
N GLY A 99 -29.21 -7.13 2.09
CA GLY A 99 -28.15 -7.96 1.53
C GLY A 99 -28.23 -8.07 0.01
N LYS A 100 -28.66 -7.04 -0.72
CA LYS A 100 -28.76 -7.10 -2.19
C LYS A 100 -27.38 -7.09 -2.85
N ASN A 101 -26.44 -6.36 -2.26
CA ASN A 101 -25.04 -6.30 -2.71
C ASN A 101 -24.15 -7.46 -2.20
N ARG A 102 -24.70 -8.45 -1.47
CA ARG A 102 -23.91 -9.55 -0.90
C ARG A 102 -23.29 -10.46 -1.96
N GLN A 103 -22.10 -10.97 -1.66
CA GLN A 103 -21.39 -11.95 -2.48
C GLN A 103 -21.52 -13.39 -1.99
N VAL A 104 -21.80 -13.58 -0.69
CA VAL A 104 -22.02 -14.90 -0.09
C VAL A 104 -23.33 -14.95 0.68
N ASN A 105 -23.75 -16.16 1.08
CA ASN A 105 -25.07 -16.38 1.68
C ASN A 105 -25.25 -15.69 3.04
N ARG A 106 -24.23 -15.72 3.89
CA ARG A 106 -24.22 -15.04 5.19
C ARG A 106 -23.63 -13.65 5.02
N TYR A 107 -24.26 -12.63 5.61
CA TYR A 107 -23.78 -11.26 5.51
C TYR A 107 -24.07 -10.46 6.78
N TRP A 108 -23.38 -9.33 6.90
CA TRP A 108 -23.59 -8.35 7.95
C TRP A 108 -23.96 -6.99 7.36
N THR A 109 -24.72 -6.21 8.13
CA THR A 109 -25.07 -4.83 7.81
C THR A 109 -24.23 -3.82 8.61
N ASP A 110 -23.67 -4.26 9.74
CA ASP A 110 -22.78 -3.47 10.60
C ASP A 110 -21.68 -4.37 11.19
N CYS A 111 -20.59 -4.55 10.44
CA CYS A 111 -19.48 -5.42 10.87
C CYS A 111 -18.73 -4.93 12.12
N LEU A 112 -18.95 -3.70 12.59
CA LEU A 112 -18.30 -3.20 13.80
C LEU A 112 -18.85 -3.87 15.06
N LYS A 113 -20.08 -4.39 15.00
CA LYS A 113 -20.75 -5.08 16.12
C LYS A 113 -20.58 -6.60 16.08
N GLU A 114 -20.01 -7.12 15.01
CA GLU A 114 -19.98 -8.54 14.72
C GLU A 114 -18.70 -9.21 15.24
N ASN A 115 -18.76 -10.53 15.39
CA ASN A 115 -17.62 -11.35 15.78
C ASN A 115 -16.92 -11.90 14.53
N TRP A 116 -15.68 -11.47 14.29
CA TRP A 116 -14.88 -11.88 13.14
C TRP A 116 -14.04 -13.14 13.42
N ARG A 117 -13.91 -13.57 14.68
CA ARG A 117 -12.98 -14.64 15.08
C ARG A 117 -13.32 -15.96 14.41
N GLY A 118 -12.27 -16.62 13.92
CA GLY A 118 -12.39 -17.93 13.30
C GLY A 118 -13.12 -17.94 11.97
N LEU A 119 -13.36 -16.77 11.37
CA LEU A 119 -14.04 -16.64 10.08
C LEU A 119 -13.06 -16.24 8.98
N ASN A 120 -13.36 -16.68 7.75
CA ASN A 120 -12.78 -16.14 6.52
C ASN A 120 -13.72 -15.12 5.87
N VAL A 121 -13.41 -13.84 6.00
CA VAL A 121 -14.35 -12.74 5.71
C VAL A 121 -14.07 -12.06 4.38
N TRP A 122 -15.10 -11.86 3.56
CA TRP A 122 -15.08 -10.92 2.43
C TRP A 122 -15.53 -9.53 2.91
N CYS A 123 -14.77 -8.48 2.56
CA CYS A 123 -15.07 -7.13 3.03
C CYS A 123 -14.89 -6.08 1.93
N ASN A 124 -16.00 -5.48 1.49
CA ASN A 124 -16.02 -4.31 0.62
C ASN A 124 -16.65 -3.12 1.37
N PRO A 125 -15.89 -2.42 2.25
CA PRO A 125 -16.44 -1.38 3.10
C PRO A 125 -16.88 -0.15 2.27
N PRO A 126 -17.88 0.62 2.73
CA PRO A 126 -18.32 1.82 2.03
C PRO A 126 -17.21 2.87 2.01
N PHE A 127 -16.97 3.47 0.83
CA PHE A 127 -15.83 4.38 0.63
C PHE A 127 -16.05 5.80 1.16
N SER A 128 -17.32 6.21 1.35
CA SER A 128 -17.72 7.57 1.74
C SER A 128 -18.68 7.62 2.92
N SER A 129 -18.86 6.52 3.66
CA SER A 129 -19.75 6.48 4.82
C SER A 129 -19.17 7.23 6.03
N ASN A 130 -20.00 8.04 6.68
CA ASN A 130 -19.66 8.69 7.94
C ASN A 130 -19.76 7.74 9.14
N HIS A 131 -20.62 6.73 9.07
CA HIS A 131 -20.90 5.82 10.19
C HIS A 131 -20.03 4.56 10.16
N LEU A 132 -19.62 4.11 8.96
CA LEU A 132 -18.80 2.92 8.76
C LEU A 132 -17.52 3.29 7.99
N THR A 133 -16.58 3.93 8.66
CA THR A 133 -15.31 4.31 8.02
C THR A 133 -14.42 3.07 7.82
N ILE A 134 -13.68 3.05 6.70
CA ILE A 134 -12.69 1.98 6.41
C ILE A 134 -11.71 1.77 7.57
N GLU A 135 -11.26 2.86 8.19
CA GLU A 135 -10.32 2.77 9.32
C GLU A 135 -10.95 2.08 10.54
N ALA A 136 -12.21 2.35 10.86
CA ALA A 136 -12.92 1.67 11.94
C ALA A 136 -13.07 0.17 11.64
N VAL A 137 -13.40 -0.19 10.40
CA VAL A 137 -13.50 -1.60 9.96
C VAL A 137 -12.16 -2.32 10.09
N LEU A 138 -11.07 -1.71 9.62
CA LEU A 138 -9.73 -2.28 9.73
C LEU A 138 -9.29 -2.44 11.19
N ARG A 139 -9.56 -1.45 12.06
CA ARG A 139 -9.27 -1.55 13.50
C ARG A 139 -10.06 -2.69 14.14
N ARG A 140 -11.35 -2.79 13.85
CA ARG A 140 -12.21 -3.88 14.35
C ARG A 140 -11.67 -5.24 13.95
N TYR A 141 -11.30 -5.41 12.68
CA TYR A 141 -10.68 -6.66 12.23
C TYR A 141 -9.39 -6.96 13.00
N VAL A 142 -8.47 -5.99 13.14
CA VAL A 142 -7.19 -6.20 13.84
C VAL A 142 -7.42 -6.59 15.30
N GLU A 143 -8.40 -5.99 15.97
CA GLU A 143 -8.77 -6.33 17.35
C GLU A 143 -9.26 -7.77 17.46
N GLU A 144 -10.18 -8.19 16.60
CA GLU A 144 -10.71 -9.56 16.60
C GLU A 144 -9.67 -10.59 16.15
N TRP A 145 -8.86 -10.28 15.13
CA TRP A 145 -7.77 -11.11 14.65
C TRP A 145 -6.72 -11.35 15.74
N ARG A 146 -6.40 -10.37 16.59
CA ARG A 146 -5.46 -10.57 17.70
C ARG A 146 -5.93 -11.59 18.73
N LEU A 147 -7.25 -11.78 18.84
CA LEU A 147 -7.86 -12.70 19.79
C LEU A 147 -7.95 -14.13 19.24
N ASP A 148 -7.95 -14.29 17.92
CA ASP A 148 -7.88 -15.59 17.26
C ASP A 148 -7.08 -15.52 15.94
N PRO A 149 -5.76 -15.29 16.01
CA PRO A 149 -4.98 -14.98 14.83
C PRO A 149 -4.79 -16.21 13.93
N GLU A 150 -4.86 -17.43 14.47
CA GLU A 150 -4.60 -18.66 13.72
C GLU A 150 -5.77 -19.07 12.82
N ASN A 151 -6.99 -18.63 13.13
CA ASN A 151 -8.21 -19.04 12.41
C ASN A 151 -8.97 -17.88 11.77
N THR A 152 -8.55 -16.62 12.01
CA THR A 152 -9.22 -15.45 11.45
C THR A 152 -8.50 -14.96 10.19
N SER A 153 -9.23 -14.80 9.09
CA SER A 153 -8.73 -14.16 7.87
C SER A 153 -9.77 -13.24 7.24
N ALA A 154 -9.29 -12.29 6.44
CA ALA A 154 -10.17 -11.44 5.65
C ALA A 154 -9.53 -10.98 4.34
N LEU A 155 -10.37 -10.80 3.32
CA LEU A 155 -10.01 -10.10 2.09
C LEU A 155 -10.77 -8.78 2.02
N PHE A 156 -10.03 -7.69 1.87
CA PHE A 156 -10.57 -6.34 1.76
C PHE A 156 -10.43 -5.81 0.34
N VAL A 157 -11.46 -5.15 -0.16
CA VAL A 157 -11.40 -4.31 -1.37
C VAL A 157 -11.43 -2.85 -0.92
N LEU A 158 -10.29 -2.17 -1.03
CA LEU A 158 -10.10 -0.82 -0.51
C LEU A 158 -9.76 0.15 -1.64
N PRO A 159 -10.11 1.44 -1.53
CA PRO A 159 -9.64 2.46 -2.45
C PRO A 159 -8.17 2.81 -2.17
N ASP A 160 -7.36 3.07 -3.19
CA ASP A 160 -5.99 3.55 -3.01
C ASP A 160 -5.93 5.05 -2.68
N PHE A 161 -6.42 5.41 -1.49
CA PHE A 161 -6.35 6.78 -0.98
C PHE A 161 -4.98 7.05 -0.38
N GLN A 162 -4.04 7.53 -1.21
CA GLN A 162 -2.66 7.80 -0.77
C GLN A 162 -2.55 8.66 0.50
N SER A 163 -3.47 9.61 0.70
CA SER A 163 -3.52 10.47 1.89
C SER A 163 -3.86 9.73 3.19
N ARG A 164 -4.58 8.59 3.13
CA ARG A 164 -4.97 7.76 4.29
C ARG A 164 -4.14 6.49 4.44
N MET A 165 -3.33 6.15 3.43
CA MET A 165 -2.46 4.99 3.45
C MET A 165 -1.46 4.96 4.63
N PRO A 166 -0.90 6.07 5.14
CA PRO A 166 0.00 6.02 6.29
C PRO A 166 -0.63 5.37 7.54
N GLN A 167 -1.88 5.72 7.86
CA GLN A 167 -2.63 5.17 8.98
C GLN A 167 -2.96 3.68 8.73
N TRP A 168 -3.46 3.36 7.53
CA TRP A 168 -3.84 1.98 7.19
C TRP A 168 -2.64 1.04 7.16
N ARG A 169 -1.48 1.49 6.68
CA ARG A 169 -0.24 0.70 6.66
C ARG A 169 0.18 0.25 8.07
N GLN A 170 -0.10 1.05 9.11
CA GLN A 170 0.17 0.62 10.49
C GLN A 170 -0.71 -0.57 10.89
N LEU A 171 -2.01 -0.53 10.55
CA LEU A 171 -2.94 -1.62 10.78
C LEU A 171 -2.56 -2.86 9.97
N PHE A 172 -2.20 -2.68 8.69
CA PHE A 172 -1.77 -3.76 7.81
C PHE A 172 -0.59 -4.53 8.41
N ARG A 173 0.45 -3.81 8.85
CA ARG A 173 1.62 -4.44 9.51
C ARG A 173 1.22 -5.20 10.78
N SER A 174 0.30 -4.66 11.57
CA SER A 174 -0.07 -5.23 12.86
C SER A 174 -0.83 -6.57 12.77
N ALA A 175 -1.49 -6.84 11.64
CA ALA A 175 -2.20 -8.09 11.38
C ALA A 175 -1.62 -8.86 10.17
N GLY A 176 -0.39 -8.55 9.76
CA GLY A 176 0.28 -9.25 8.65
C GLY A 176 -0.46 -9.13 7.30
N MET A 177 -1.27 -8.09 7.11
CA MET A 177 -2.02 -7.85 5.89
C MET A 177 -1.09 -7.49 4.74
N ARG A 178 -1.43 -7.92 3.53
CA ARG A 178 -0.66 -7.68 2.31
C ARG A 178 -1.56 -7.20 1.20
N VAL A 179 -1.05 -6.26 0.39
CA VAL A 179 -1.70 -5.88 -0.86
C VAL A 179 -1.46 -7.00 -1.87
N GLU A 180 -2.49 -7.79 -2.14
CA GLU A 180 -2.46 -8.92 -3.06
C GLU A 180 -2.79 -8.55 -4.49
N TYR A 181 -3.44 -7.41 -4.77
CA TYR A 181 -3.58 -6.84 -6.11
C TYR A 181 -3.74 -5.32 -6.03
N ILE A 182 -3.32 -4.63 -7.08
CA ILE A 182 -3.69 -3.24 -7.35
C ILE A 182 -4.43 -3.27 -8.68
N ILE A 183 -5.71 -2.90 -8.65
CA ILE A 183 -6.55 -2.82 -9.84
C ILE A 183 -6.49 -1.37 -10.32
N PRO A 184 -5.91 -1.09 -11.50
CA PRO A 184 -5.82 0.27 -12.02
C PRO A 184 -7.21 0.79 -12.43
N THR A 185 -7.32 2.11 -12.64
CA THR A 185 -8.56 2.74 -13.14
C THR A 185 -8.80 2.48 -14.62
N HIS A 186 -7.74 2.20 -15.38
CA HIS A 186 -7.79 1.90 -16.81
C HIS A 186 -6.96 0.65 -17.10
N ASP A 187 -7.35 -0.12 -18.11
CA ASP A 187 -6.66 -1.33 -18.52
C ASP A 187 -5.43 -1.01 -19.40
N ALA A 188 -4.81 -2.04 -19.98
CA ALA A 188 -3.63 -1.88 -20.84
C ALA A 188 -3.95 -1.18 -22.18
N GLN A 189 -5.23 -1.12 -22.57
CA GLN A 189 -5.73 -0.45 -23.76
C GLN A 189 -6.15 0.99 -23.46
N GLY A 190 -6.16 1.40 -22.18
CA GLY A 190 -6.59 2.72 -21.74
C GLY A 190 -8.10 2.81 -21.52
N GLU A 191 -8.83 1.70 -21.56
CA GLU A 191 -10.27 1.67 -21.31
C GLU A 191 -10.56 1.64 -19.81
N PRO A 192 -11.62 2.31 -19.33
CA PRO A 192 -11.98 2.31 -17.91
C PRO A 192 -12.23 0.89 -17.39
N VAL A 193 -11.57 0.57 -16.27
CA VAL A 193 -11.81 -0.69 -15.57
C VAL A 193 -13.07 -0.56 -14.75
N GLN A 194 -13.99 -1.50 -14.93
CA GLN A 194 -15.25 -1.56 -14.19
C GLN A 194 -15.27 -2.77 -13.28
N MET A 195 -15.26 -2.53 -11.96
CA MET A 195 -15.25 -3.58 -10.93
C MET A 195 -16.53 -3.62 -10.09
N PHE A 196 -17.40 -2.64 -10.25
CA PHE A 196 -18.63 -2.52 -9.47
C PHE A 196 -19.84 -2.44 -10.39
N ALA A 197 -20.90 -3.13 -9.99
CA ALA A 197 -22.23 -3.02 -10.57
C ALA A 197 -23.14 -2.29 -9.59
N ALA A 198 -23.87 -1.28 -10.08
CA ALA A 198 -24.96 -0.66 -9.35
C ALA A 198 -26.15 -1.65 -9.21
N PRO A 199 -27.14 -1.37 -8.34
CA PRO A 199 -28.29 -2.24 -8.15
C PRO A 199 -29.14 -2.50 -9.41
N ASP A 200 -29.06 -1.61 -10.41
CA ASP A 200 -29.70 -1.75 -11.72
C ASP A 200 -28.87 -2.60 -12.71
N GLY A 201 -27.68 -3.05 -12.31
CA GLY A 201 -26.76 -3.84 -13.13
C GLY A 201 -25.79 -2.99 -13.96
N VAL A 202 -25.86 -1.66 -13.90
CA VAL A 202 -24.93 -0.80 -14.63
C VAL A 202 -23.54 -0.91 -14.03
N LEU A 203 -22.55 -1.20 -14.89
CA LEU A 203 -21.15 -1.23 -14.50
C LEU A 203 -20.61 0.19 -14.32
N LEU A 204 -19.80 0.38 -13.28
CA LEU A 204 -19.28 1.68 -12.88
C LEU A 204 -17.76 1.73 -13.08
N ASP A 205 -17.33 2.83 -13.70
CA ASP A 205 -15.92 3.15 -13.86
C ASP A 205 -15.28 3.41 -12.50
N LEU A 206 -14.02 3.00 -12.35
CA LEU A 206 -13.27 3.21 -11.12
C LEU A 206 -12.74 4.66 -11.03
N PRO A 207 -13.19 5.46 -10.06
CA PRO A 207 -12.67 6.81 -9.85
C PRO A 207 -11.26 6.84 -9.23
N TRP A 208 -10.79 5.70 -8.70
CA TRP A 208 -9.47 5.52 -8.10
C TRP A 208 -9.05 4.05 -8.22
N PRO A 209 -7.74 3.75 -8.19
CA PRO A 209 -7.27 2.36 -8.14
C PRO A 209 -7.83 1.64 -6.91
N LEU A 210 -8.05 0.33 -7.02
CA LEU A 210 -8.44 -0.50 -5.89
C LEU A 210 -7.27 -1.33 -5.39
N LEU A 211 -7.16 -1.44 -4.08
CA LEU A 211 -6.27 -2.36 -3.38
C LEU A 211 -7.09 -3.58 -2.97
N VAL A 212 -6.68 -4.75 -3.44
CA VAL A 212 -7.14 -6.02 -2.86
C VAL A 212 -6.15 -6.39 -1.78
N VAL A 213 -6.58 -6.35 -0.52
CA VAL A 213 -5.73 -6.56 0.65
C VAL A 213 -6.14 -7.84 1.34
N TYR A 214 -5.22 -8.79 1.44
CA TYR A 214 -5.46 -10.04 2.16
C TYR A 214 -4.79 -10.02 3.52
N ALA A 215 -5.59 -10.29 4.55
CA ALA A 215 -5.17 -10.54 5.91
C ALA A 215 -5.23 -12.05 6.16
N PRO A 216 -4.11 -12.79 6.00
CA PRO A 216 -4.12 -14.22 6.22
C PRO A 216 -4.29 -14.54 7.71
N PRO A 217 -4.68 -15.77 8.06
CA PRO A 217 -4.47 -16.26 9.41
C PRO A 217 -2.96 -16.19 9.71
N ALA A 218 -2.61 -15.83 10.94
CA ALA A 218 -1.27 -16.03 11.44
C ALA A 218 -0.94 -17.49 11.21
N ARG A 219 0.03 -17.73 10.33
CA ARG A 219 0.63 -19.06 10.26
C ARG A 219 1.08 -19.36 11.66
N GLN A 220 0.75 -20.56 12.17
CA GLN A 220 1.58 -21.17 13.19
C GLN A 220 3.00 -20.92 12.72
N ARG A 221 3.74 -20.11 13.48
CA ARG A 221 5.15 -19.93 13.23
C ARG A 221 5.68 -21.35 13.38
N VAL A 222 5.80 -22.07 12.25
CA VAL A 222 6.64 -23.25 12.17
C VAL A 222 7.91 -22.72 12.78
N LYS A 223 8.24 -23.19 14.00
CA LYS A 223 9.41 -22.74 14.74
C LYS A 223 10.50 -22.86 13.70
N ARG A 224 10.93 -21.70 13.19
CA ARG A 224 11.81 -21.67 12.04
C ARG A 224 13.06 -22.27 12.64
N GLU A 225 13.30 -23.56 12.38
CA GLU A 225 14.59 -24.14 12.65
C GLU A 225 15.49 -23.20 11.88
N ARG A 226 16.28 -22.41 12.63
CA ARG A 226 17.36 -21.65 12.04
C ARG A 226 18.22 -22.75 11.43
N LYS A 227 17.96 -23.06 10.16
CA LYS A 227 18.95 -23.74 9.35
C LYS A 227 20.15 -22.84 9.50
N THR A 228 21.15 -23.34 10.20
CA THR A 228 22.49 -22.78 10.26
C THR A 228 23.05 -22.94 8.85
N SER A 229 22.47 -22.23 7.89
CA SER A 229 23.04 -22.06 6.58
C SER A 229 24.31 -21.28 6.84
N SER A 230 25.45 -21.93 6.66
CA SER A 230 26.71 -21.20 6.56
C SER A 230 26.50 -20.13 5.48
N PRO A 231 26.80 -18.84 5.77
CA PRO A 231 26.69 -17.81 4.75
C PRO A 231 27.53 -18.23 3.54
N PRO A 232 27.04 -18.00 2.30
CA PRO A 232 27.80 -18.36 1.12
C PRO A 232 29.14 -17.61 1.12
N PRO A 233 30.19 -18.22 0.55
CA PRO A 233 31.51 -17.61 0.51
C PRO A 233 31.45 -16.28 -0.23
N ILE A 234 31.95 -15.21 0.41
CA ILE A 234 32.02 -13.88 -0.19
C ILE A 234 32.92 -13.91 -1.42
N VAL A 235 32.47 -13.33 -2.52
CA VAL A 235 33.26 -13.22 -3.75
C VAL A 235 34.50 -12.36 -3.50
N ARG A 236 35.67 -12.87 -3.87
CA ARG A 236 36.97 -12.22 -3.63
C ARG A 236 37.60 -11.58 -4.86
N THR A 237 36.94 -11.63 -6.01
CA THR A 237 37.46 -11.14 -7.28
C THR A 237 36.49 -10.17 -7.96
N GLY A 238 37.00 -9.35 -8.88
CA GLY A 238 36.20 -8.38 -9.64
C GLY A 238 36.12 -6.99 -8.98
N GLU A 239 35.49 -6.05 -9.68
CA GLU A 239 35.46 -4.63 -9.27
C GLU A 239 34.85 -4.42 -7.88
N ALA A 240 33.80 -5.18 -7.55
CA ALA A 240 33.15 -5.16 -6.25
C ALA A 240 34.08 -5.58 -5.10
N ALA A 241 34.91 -6.62 -5.32
CA ALA A 241 35.91 -7.04 -4.34
C ALA A 241 37.06 -6.03 -4.23
N SER A 242 37.50 -5.47 -5.37
CA SER A 242 38.51 -4.42 -5.38
C SER A 242 38.08 -3.20 -4.59
N VAL A 243 36.81 -2.77 -4.71
CA VAL A 243 36.27 -1.65 -3.93
C VAL A 243 36.22 -1.96 -2.44
N ARG A 244 35.89 -3.19 -2.04
CA ARG A 244 35.96 -3.60 -0.62
C ARG A 244 37.37 -3.55 -0.06
N ASP A 245 38.36 -3.97 -0.84
CA ASP A 245 39.75 -4.06 -0.38
C ASP A 245 40.46 -2.69 -0.36
N LEU A 246 39.83 -1.64 -0.93
CA LEU A 246 40.30 -0.27 -0.78
C LEU A 246 40.09 0.19 0.67
N HIS A 247 41.20 0.39 1.39
CA HIS A 247 41.19 0.91 2.75
C HIS A 247 40.99 2.44 2.81
N GLN A 248 40.81 3.09 1.67
CA GLN A 248 40.64 4.54 1.53
C GLN A 248 39.17 4.90 1.31
N GLN A 249 38.81 6.18 1.48
CA GLN A 249 37.48 6.68 1.16
C GLN A 249 37.13 6.37 -0.30
N ILE A 250 36.09 5.56 -0.49
CA ILE A 250 35.60 5.15 -1.80
C ILE A 250 34.79 6.32 -2.38
N SER A 251 35.16 6.77 -3.58
CA SER A 251 34.36 7.79 -4.26
C SER A 251 33.03 7.22 -4.72
N GLY A 252 31.98 8.07 -4.78
CA GLY A 252 30.66 7.64 -5.24
C GLY A 252 30.69 6.96 -6.62
N GLY A 253 31.48 7.48 -7.56
CA GLY A 253 31.64 6.87 -8.89
C GLY A 253 32.27 5.47 -8.87
N GLN A 254 33.28 5.24 -8.01
CA GLN A 254 33.86 3.90 -7.83
C GLN A 254 32.84 2.91 -7.26
N PHE A 255 32.05 3.35 -6.28
CA PHE A 255 30.99 2.51 -5.70
C PHE A 255 29.91 2.17 -6.74
N LEU A 256 29.43 3.15 -7.51
CA LEU A 256 28.43 2.92 -8.56
C LEU A 256 28.93 1.98 -9.65
N LYS A 257 30.18 2.14 -10.08
CA LYS A 257 30.79 1.25 -11.08
C LYS A 257 30.85 -0.19 -10.56
N ALA A 258 31.33 -0.37 -9.33
CA ALA A 258 31.35 -1.69 -8.70
C ALA A 258 29.95 -2.29 -8.51
N LEU A 259 28.95 -1.47 -8.17
CA LEU A 259 27.56 -1.89 -8.06
C LEU A 259 26.99 -2.34 -9.42
N GLN A 260 27.31 -1.63 -10.50
CA GLN A 260 26.92 -2.02 -11.85
C GLN A 260 27.59 -3.34 -12.28
N ALA A 261 28.88 -3.51 -11.98
CA ALA A 261 29.60 -4.75 -12.22
C ALA A 261 28.97 -5.93 -11.44
N GLU A 262 28.56 -5.68 -10.20
CA GLU A 262 27.86 -6.66 -9.38
C GLU A 262 26.50 -7.06 -9.97
N TYR A 263 25.73 -6.11 -10.49
CA TYR A 263 24.48 -6.41 -11.20
C TYR A 263 24.68 -7.11 -12.56
N GLY A 264 25.89 -7.10 -13.11
CA GLY A 264 26.25 -7.85 -14.31
C GLY A 264 26.71 -9.28 -14.03
N ARG A 265 26.95 -9.63 -12.76
CA ARG A 265 27.43 -10.96 -12.36
C ARG A 265 26.34 -12.01 -12.55
N PRO A 266 26.63 -13.16 -13.19
CA PRO A 266 25.65 -14.24 -13.32
C PRO A 266 25.13 -14.70 -11.97
N GLY A 267 23.81 -14.70 -11.81
CA GLY A 267 23.16 -15.11 -10.57
C GLY A 267 21.76 -14.51 -10.39
N PRO A 268 21.16 -14.73 -9.21
CA PRO A 268 19.79 -14.30 -8.91
C PRO A 268 19.58 -12.79 -9.12
N LEU A 269 20.59 -11.97 -8.81
CA LEU A 269 20.53 -10.51 -8.94
C LEU A 269 20.44 -10.03 -10.39
N GLN A 270 21.19 -10.65 -11.30
CA GLN A 270 21.09 -10.37 -12.73
C GLN A 270 19.73 -10.82 -13.28
N THR A 271 19.24 -11.99 -12.87
CA THR A 271 17.92 -12.50 -13.26
C THR A 271 16.82 -11.55 -12.82
N LEU A 272 16.80 -11.14 -11.55
CA LEU A 272 15.82 -10.19 -11.00
C LEU A 272 15.86 -8.85 -11.73
N ARG A 273 17.06 -8.32 -12.02
CA ARG A 273 17.20 -7.09 -12.79
C ARG A 273 16.61 -7.22 -14.19
N LYS A 274 16.89 -8.34 -14.89
CA LYS A 274 16.37 -8.61 -16.23
C LYS A 274 14.83 -8.72 -16.22
N GLU A 275 14.27 -9.43 -15.24
CA GLU A 275 12.82 -9.55 -15.06
C GLU A 275 12.15 -8.18 -14.89
N ILE A 276 12.73 -7.29 -14.07
CA ILE A 276 12.20 -5.94 -13.84
C ILE A 276 12.32 -5.06 -15.09
N GLN A 277 13.39 -5.22 -15.86
CA GLN A 277 13.58 -4.48 -17.11
C GLN A 277 12.63 -4.94 -18.22
N GLU A 278 12.37 -6.25 -18.33
CA GLU A 278 11.44 -6.82 -19.30
C GLU A 278 9.97 -6.53 -18.96
N ALA A 279 9.67 -6.35 -17.67
CA ALA A 279 8.30 -6.19 -17.19
C ALA A 279 8.20 -5.10 -16.10
N PRO A 280 8.46 -3.82 -16.41
CA PRO A 280 8.52 -2.73 -15.42
C PRO A 280 7.21 -2.53 -14.65
N HIS A 281 6.08 -2.98 -15.20
CA HIS A 281 4.75 -2.89 -14.59
C HIS A 281 4.27 -4.19 -13.92
N GLN A 282 5.00 -5.31 -14.05
CA GLN A 282 4.55 -6.61 -13.59
C GLN A 282 5.53 -7.26 -12.59
N ARG A 283 4.97 -7.56 -11.41
CA ARG A 283 5.29 -8.68 -10.51
C ARG A 283 6.47 -8.64 -9.54
N THR A 284 7.36 -7.66 -9.55
CA THR A 284 8.22 -7.46 -8.37
C THR A 284 7.65 -6.34 -7.52
N ARG A 285 6.52 -6.60 -6.84
CA ARG A 285 5.75 -5.58 -6.08
C ARG A 285 6.59 -4.72 -5.15
N ASP A 286 7.65 -5.31 -4.64
CA ASP A 286 8.54 -4.67 -3.70
C ASP A 286 9.85 -4.24 -4.36
N PHE A 287 10.02 -4.28 -5.68
CA PHE A 287 11.27 -3.89 -6.34
C PHE A 287 11.04 -2.95 -7.51
N CYS A 288 11.97 -2.01 -7.68
CA CYS A 288 11.98 -1.09 -8.80
C CYS A 288 13.41 -0.76 -9.20
N MET A 289 13.58 -0.35 -10.45
CA MET A 289 14.81 0.28 -10.92
C MET A 289 14.69 1.80 -10.77
N VAL A 290 15.68 2.43 -10.14
CA VAL A 290 15.84 3.89 -10.16
C VAL A 290 17.23 4.18 -10.73
N GLY A 291 17.25 4.79 -11.91
CA GLY A 291 18.44 4.81 -12.76
C GLY A 291 18.89 3.38 -13.07
N ASN A 292 20.15 3.07 -12.80
CA ASN A 292 20.73 1.73 -12.98
C ASN A 292 20.80 0.91 -11.68
N VAL A 293 20.11 1.35 -10.62
CA VAL A 293 20.17 0.72 -9.30
C VAL A 293 18.87 -0.02 -9.00
N LEU A 294 19.02 -1.27 -8.58
CA LEU A 294 17.91 -2.10 -8.11
C LEU A 294 17.60 -1.76 -6.65
N TRP A 295 16.37 -1.34 -6.42
CA TRP A 295 15.86 -1.03 -5.09
C TRP A 295 14.73 -1.95 -4.74
N LYS A 296 14.63 -2.28 -3.45
CA LYS A 296 13.43 -2.83 -2.86
C LYS A 296 12.63 -1.72 -2.17
N VAL A 297 11.37 -1.55 -2.50
CA VAL A 297 10.43 -0.66 -1.84
C VAL A 297 9.68 -1.46 -0.78
N SER A 298 10.02 -1.24 0.49
CA SER A 298 9.30 -1.86 1.61
C SER A 298 8.93 -0.81 2.65
N ALA A 299 7.67 -0.84 3.09
CA ALA A 299 7.11 0.13 4.04
C ALA A 299 7.36 1.61 3.66
N GLY A 300 7.38 1.92 2.35
CA GLY A 300 7.64 3.27 1.84
C GLY A 300 9.10 3.71 1.92
N ARG A 301 10.04 2.78 2.09
CA ARG A 301 11.48 3.04 2.09
C ARG A 301 12.15 2.30 0.95
N TYR A 302 13.16 2.95 0.39
CA TYR A 302 14.04 2.34 -0.60
C TYR A 302 15.13 1.59 0.11
N GLN A 303 15.35 0.36 -0.33
CA GLN A 303 16.34 -0.53 0.24
C GLN A 303 17.25 -1.07 -0.86
N LEU A 304 18.56 -0.87 -0.71
CA LEU A 304 19.52 -1.33 -1.71
C LEU A 304 19.58 -2.86 -1.71
N VAL A 305 19.48 -3.46 -2.90
CA VAL A 305 19.47 -4.92 -3.08
C VAL A 305 20.86 -5.39 -3.50
N LEU A 306 21.45 -6.27 -2.71
CA LEU A 306 22.75 -6.88 -3.02
C LEU A 306 22.64 -8.41 -2.97
N GLY A 307 23.52 -9.09 -3.71
CA GLY A 307 23.67 -10.55 -3.60
C GLY A 307 24.17 -10.94 -2.21
N GLU A 308 23.78 -12.11 -1.72
CA GLU A 308 24.22 -12.59 -0.41
C GLU A 308 25.75 -12.67 -0.28
N ASP A 309 26.42 -13.08 -1.33
CA ASP A 309 27.87 -13.24 -1.47
C ASP A 309 28.57 -11.95 -1.95
N SER A 310 27.85 -10.84 -2.04
CA SER A 310 28.37 -9.58 -2.57
C SER A 310 29.40 -8.95 -1.61
N PRO A 311 30.62 -8.62 -2.07
CA PRO A 311 31.62 -7.96 -1.25
C PRO A 311 31.24 -6.51 -0.92
N LEU A 312 30.32 -5.89 -1.67
CA LEU A 312 29.83 -4.53 -1.39
C LEU A 312 29.00 -4.45 -0.11
N ARG A 313 28.52 -5.59 0.43
CA ARG A 313 27.80 -5.59 1.71
C ARG A 313 28.64 -5.01 2.84
N GLU A 314 29.91 -5.39 2.90
CA GLU A 314 30.83 -4.91 3.94
C GLU A 314 31.12 -3.42 3.78
N VAL A 315 31.34 -2.97 2.54
CA VAL A 315 31.52 -1.54 2.21
C VAL A 315 30.33 -0.72 2.67
N VAL A 316 29.14 -1.16 2.32
CA VAL A 316 27.89 -0.48 2.67
C VAL A 316 27.67 -0.45 4.18
N LEU A 317 27.93 -1.55 4.88
CA LEU A 317 27.83 -1.61 6.34
C LEU A 317 28.87 -0.73 7.03
N GLN A 318 30.09 -0.67 6.50
CA GLN A 318 31.16 0.17 7.01
C GLN A 318 30.81 1.65 6.86
N GLU A 319 30.31 2.06 5.70
CA GLU A 319 29.86 3.44 5.47
C GLU A 319 28.63 3.80 6.31
N ALA A 320 27.65 2.90 6.43
CA ALA A 320 26.50 3.10 7.31
C ALA A 320 26.94 3.30 8.76
N HIS A 321 27.93 2.54 9.23
CA HIS A 321 28.48 2.66 10.58
C HIS A 321 29.34 3.93 10.75
N ALA A 322 30.07 4.35 9.72
CA ALA A 322 30.89 5.56 9.73
C ALA A 322 30.04 6.84 9.62
N SER A 323 28.81 6.74 9.12
CA SER A 323 27.88 7.88 9.02
C SER A 323 27.66 8.54 10.38
N VAL A 324 27.77 9.87 10.40
CA VAL A 324 27.50 10.70 11.60
C VAL A 324 26.10 10.42 12.17
N SER A 325 25.14 10.10 11.30
CA SER A 325 23.77 9.77 11.67
C SER A 325 23.62 8.44 12.44
N ALA A 326 24.60 7.54 12.33
CA ALA A 326 24.61 6.29 13.08
C ALA A 326 24.99 6.49 14.55
N GLY A 327 25.51 7.66 14.91
CA GLY A 327 25.91 8.01 16.28
C GLY A 327 27.03 7.12 16.83
N HIS A 328 27.83 6.50 15.95
CA HIS A 328 28.84 5.49 16.29
C HIS A 328 28.32 4.40 17.24
N ALA A 329 27.04 4.04 17.10
CA ALA A 329 26.50 2.88 17.79
C ALA A 329 27.26 1.64 17.32
N GLY A 330 27.80 0.84 18.25
CA GLY A 330 28.62 -0.32 17.91
C GLY A 330 27.96 -1.24 16.88
N ARG A 331 28.78 -1.94 16.09
CA ARG A 331 28.42 -2.77 14.92
C ARG A 331 27.09 -3.53 15.03
N ASP A 332 26.81 -4.15 16.18
CA ASP A 332 25.58 -4.93 16.39
C ASP A 332 24.30 -4.08 16.33
N LYS A 333 24.34 -2.84 16.84
CA LYS A 333 23.20 -1.90 16.77
C LYS A 333 22.95 -1.39 15.35
N THR A 334 24.00 -1.26 14.55
CA THR A 334 23.87 -0.94 13.12
C THR A 334 23.26 -2.12 12.37
N LEU A 335 23.69 -3.35 12.65
CA LEU A 335 23.10 -4.55 12.06
C LEU A 335 21.64 -4.76 12.46
N GLU A 336 21.24 -4.46 13.70
CA GLU A 336 19.84 -4.49 14.11
C GLU A 336 18.98 -3.52 13.28
N ARG A 337 19.48 -2.30 13.02
CA ARG A 337 18.77 -1.32 12.18
C ARG A 337 18.61 -1.80 10.73
N GLU A 338 19.58 -2.54 10.21
CA GLU A 338 19.53 -3.09 8.84
C GLU A 338 18.75 -4.42 8.74
N SER A 339 18.66 -5.20 9.81
CA SER A 339 18.04 -6.54 9.82
C SER A 339 16.55 -6.55 10.21
N CYS A 340 15.98 -5.42 10.63
CA CYS A 340 14.65 -5.33 11.23
C CYS A 340 13.43 -5.71 10.35
N ASP A 341 13.60 -6.08 9.07
CA ASP A 341 12.48 -6.41 8.16
C ASP A 341 12.25 -7.93 7.92
N ALA A 342 12.82 -8.81 8.75
CA ALA A 342 12.72 -10.27 8.61
C ALA A 342 11.33 -10.89 8.89
N SER A 343 10.26 -10.09 9.04
CA SER A 343 8.90 -10.56 9.36
C SER A 343 7.95 -10.73 8.17
N GLY A 344 8.41 -10.71 6.92
CA GLY A 344 7.53 -10.72 5.73
C GLY A 344 7.14 -12.10 5.19
N GLY A 345 6.02 -12.14 4.45
CA GLY A 345 5.33 -13.34 3.94
C GLY A 345 6.03 -14.12 2.81
N LYS A 346 5.27 -15.00 2.10
CA LYS A 346 5.76 -15.97 1.08
C LYS A 346 6.74 -15.39 0.04
N GLY A 347 6.59 -14.12 -0.34
CA GLY A 347 7.51 -13.43 -1.25
C GLY A 347 8.94 -13.27 -0.69
N GLN A 348 9.08 -13.00 0.61
CA GLN A 348 10.41 -12.91 1.23
C GLN A 348 11.08 -14.28 1.37
N GLN A 349 10.33 -15.36 1.62
CA GLN A 349 10.90 -16.71 1.70
C GLN A 349 11.58 -17.12 0.38
N LYS A 350 10.93 -16.84 -0.76
CA LYS A 350 11.54 -17.04 -2.08
C LYS A 350 12.82 -16.21 -2.27
N MET A 351 12.92 -15.02 -1.68
CA MET A 351 14.15 -14.20 -1.77
C MET A 351 15.31 -14.80 -0.98
N TRP A 352 15.07 -15.26 0.25
CA TRP A 352 16.10 -15.90 1.08
C TRP A 352 16.55 -17.20 0.43
N ASP A 353 15.61 -17.98 -0.10
CA ASP A 353 15.92 -19.20 -0.85
C ASP A 353 16.62 -18.90 -2.20
N ALA A 354 16.49 -17.68 -2.72
CA ALA A 354 17.16 -17.19 -3.92
C ALA A 354 18.43 -16.36 -3.64
N GLY A 355 18.92 -16.31 -2.39
CA GLY A 355 20.23 -15.71 -2.06
C GLY A 355 20.30 -14.17 -2.14
N PHE A 356 19.20 -13.46 -1.86
CA PHE A 356 19.20 -11.99 -1.78
C PHE A 356 19.35 -11.49 -0.35
N HIS A 357 20.18 -10.45 -0.14
CA HIS A 357 20.25 -9.74 1.13
C HIS A 357 19.99 -8.25 0.96
N LEU A 358 19.39 -7.68 2.00
CA LEU A 358 19.00 -6.29 2.07
C LEU A 358 19.95 -5.56 3.03
N VAL A 359 20.49 -4.41 2.62
CA VAL A 359 21.67 -3.86 3.31
C VAL A 359 21.53 -2.42 3.78
N LEU A 360 20.66 -1.61 3.16
CA LEU A 360 20.40 -0.24 3.61
C LEU A 360 18.93 0.06 3.57
N SER A 361 18.39 0.74 4.59
CA SER A 361 17.08 1.38 4.53
C SER A 361 17.20 2.90 4.50
N VAL A 362 16.89 3.49 3.35
CA VAL A 362 16.87 4.95 3.18
C VAL A 362 15.45 5.46 3.45
N LYS A 363 15.27 6.16 4.57
CA LYS A 363 13.97 6.72 5.02
C LYS A 363 13.45 7.85 4.13
N ARG A 364 14.36 8.54 3.43
CA ARG A 364 14.11 9.64 2.51
C ARG A 364 15.21 9.56 1.47
N CYS A 365 14.87 9.32 0.21
CA CYS A 365 15.84 9.51 -0.86
C CYS A 365 16.04 11.03 -0.95
N ASP A 366 16.99 11.57 -0.17
CA ASP A 366 17.32 12.99 -0.26
C ASP A 366 17.71 13.26 -1.72
N ARG A 367 17.11 14.31 -2.28
CA ARG A 367 17.27 14.75 -3.66
C ARG A 367 18.75 14.79 -4.07
N GLU A 368 19.66 15.06 -3.13
CA GLU A 368 21.11 15.07 -3.32
C GLU A 368 21.73 13.71 -3.69
N ILE A 369 21.21 12.58 -3.21
CA ILE A 369 21.74 11.25 -3.56
C ILE A 369 21.41 10.94 -5.03
N LEU A 370 20.18 11.23 -5.46
CA LEU A 370 19.77 11.05 -6.86
C LEU A 370 20.52 12.03 -7.77
N THR A 371 20.68 13.28 -7.35
CA THR A 371 21.40 14.30 -8.14
C THR A 371 22.89 13.98 -8.29
N ARG A 372 23.52 13.32 -7.29
CA ARG A 372 24.91 12.82 -7.39
C ARG A 372 25.06 11.53 -8.20
N MET A 373 23.97 10.80 -8.43
CA MET A 373 23.96 9.59 -9.27
C MET A 373 23.72 9.89 -10.75
N ASP A 374 23.27 11.11 -11.09
CA ASP A 374 22.97 11.58 -12.45
C ASP A 374 24.14 12.35 -13.12
N CYS A 375 25.35 12.34 -12.54
CA CYS A 375 26.57 12.96 -13.09
C CYS A 375 27.58 11.94 -13.62
#